data_AF-A0A2U2ZLC2-F1
#
_entry.id   AF-A0A2U2ZLC2-F1
#
_cell.length_a   1.000
_cell.length_b   1.000
_cell.length_c   1.000
_cell.angle_alpha   90.00
_cell.angle_beta   90.00
_cell.angle_gamma   90.00
#
_symmetry.space_group_name_H-M   'P 1'
#
loop_
_entity.id
_entity.type
_entity.pdbx_description
1 polymer ?
#
loop_
_entity_poly.entity_id
_entity_poly.type
_entity_poly.pdbx_seq_one_letter_code
_entity_poly.pdbx_strand_id
1 'polypeptide(L)'
;MTRWTPRPDGGRPSGKPCSHTWTADPTPLSEACPSCAARGRVPDGQLLCLTCGHVGCDDSSPGAHATAHFDASGHQVARALGSDRAWAWCYEDEVYLDPLDEPVPPPAPRSPESVWDYPRPPAVREDDRLVRVECAGTVVAETRRAVRVLETSHPPVFYIPPQDVRTELLFPAVSGRTWCEWKGSAQYWDVIVGDDARVGAAWSYPRPEPEYTALAGFYAFYPSRMDRCVVAGEEVTAQEGDFYGGWITSEIRGPFKGAPGTQLW
;
A
#
# COMPACT_ATOMS: atom_id res chain seq x y z
N MET A 1 4.91 -19.17 1.81
CA MET A 1 6.38 -19.25 1.68
C MET A 1 6.76 -17.99 0.93
N THR A 2 7.67 -17.14 1.44
CA THR A 2 8.00 -15.90 0.72
C THR A 2 8.73 -16.26 -0.57
N ARG A 3 8.08 -16.07 -1.71
CA ARG A 3 8.73 -16.14 -3.03
C ARG A 3 9.45 -14.83 -3.28
N TRP A 4 10.44 -14.81 -4.16
CA TRP A 4 11.23 -13.61 -4.42
C TRP A 4 11.49 -13.46 -5.92
N THR A 5 11.64 -12.22 -6.37
CA THR A 5 11.95 -11.87 -7.75
C THR A 5 13.11 -10.90 -7.84
N PRO A 6 13.97 -11.00 -8.88
CA PRO A 6 14.99 -10.01 -9.16
C PRO A 6 14.41 -8.59 -9.23
N ARG A 7 14.98 -7.67 -8.44
CA ARG A 7 14.68 -6.25 -8.48
C ARG A 7 15.43 -5.61 -9.66
N PRO A 8 14.77 -4.85 -10.54
CA PRO A 8 15.46 -3.99 -11.50
C PRO A 8 16.19 -2.87 -10.76
N ASP A 9 17.51 -2.75 -10.90
CA ASP A 9 18.25 -1.62 -10.34
C ASP A 9 18.48 -0.52 -11.41
N GLY A 10 18.61 0.73 -10.97
CA GLY A 10 18.77 1.88 -11.87
C GLY A 10 20.07 1.88 -12.68
N GLY A 11 21.02 0.98 -12.36
CA GLY A 11 22.29 0.80 -13.07
C GLY A 11 22.27 -0.30 -14.13
N ARG A 12 21.28 -1.21 -14.14
CA ARG A 12 21.23 -2.35 -15.06
C ARG A 12 19.78 -2.71 -15.45
N PRO A 13 19.21 -2.02 -16.45
CA PRO A 13 17.78 -2.08 -16.77
C PRO A 13 17.26 -3.43 -17.29
N SER A 14 18.13 -4.38 -17.66
CA SER A 14 17.71 -5.71 -18.14
C SER A 14 17.52 -6.75 -17.03
N GLY A 15 18.02 -6.52 -15.81
CA GLY A 15 17.98 -7.47 -14.69
C GLY A 15 18.75 -8.77 -14.98
N LYS A 16 19.76 -9.13 -14.16
CA LYS A 16 20.25 -10.52 -14.20
C LYS A 16 19.14 -11.42 -13.64
N PRO A 17 18.77 -12.54 -14.30
CA PRO A 17 17.83 -13.49 -13.73
C PRO A 17 18.47 -14.17 -12.51
N CYS A 18 17.65 -14.48 -11.51
CA CYS A 18 18.01 -15.36 -10.39
C CYS A 18 17.09 -16.58 -10.47
N SER A 19 17.63 -17.77 -10.68
CA SER A 19 16.87 -19.03 -10.77
C SER A 19 16.83 -19.80 -9.46
N HIS A 20 17.57 -19.33 -8.47
CA HIS A 20 17.56 -19.86 -7.13
C HIS A 20 16.13 -19.76 -6.56
N THR A 21 15.64 -20.85 -5.98
CA THR A 21 14.31 -20.93 -5.37
C THR A 21 14.45 -21.50 -3.97
N TRP A 22 13.64 -21.02 -3.03
CA TRP A 22 13.70 -21.41 -1.63
C TRP A 22 12.30 -21.52 -1.06
N THR A 23 12.11 -22.55 -0.23
CA THR A 23 10.80 -23.09 0.09
C THR A 23 10.28 -22.66 1.46
N ALA A 24 10.94 -21.75 2.18
CA ALA A 24 10.37 -21.01 3.32
C ALA A 24 11.46 -20.13 3.94
N ASP A 25 11.07 -19.07 4.65
CA ASP A 25 11.97 -18.38 5.56
C ASP A 25 12.34 -19.34 6.71
N PRO A 26 13.62 -19.69 6.88
CA PRO A 26 14.04 -20.51 8.02
C PRO A 26 13.87 -19.72 9.32
N THR A 27 13.65 -20.42 10.42
CA THR A 27 13.72 -19.79 11.75
C THR A 27 15.13 -19.24 11.96
N PRO A 28 15.29 -17.97 12.37
CA PRO A 28 16.60 -17.44 12.71
C PRO A 28 17.26 -18.27 13.80
N LEU A 29 18.51 -18.67 13.59
CA LEU A 29 19.32 -19.39 14.57
C LEU A 29 19.72 -18.49 15.75
N SER A 30 19.58 -17.17 15.60
CA SER A 30 19.87 -16.15 16.60
C SER A 30 19.04 -14.89 16.33
N GLU A 31 18.76 -14.11 17.38
CA GLU A 31 18.02 -12.83 17.25
C GLU A 31 18.89 -11.71 16.66
N ALA A 32 20.21 -11.83 16.78
CA ALA A 32 21.19 -10.88 16.26
C ALA A 32 22.46 -11.60 15.78
N CYS A 33 23.32 -10.90 15.05
CA CYS A 33 24.58 -11.40 14.51
C CYS A 33 25.51 -11.84 15.66
N PRO A 34 25.77 -13.16 15.81
CA PRO A 34 26.53 -13.69 16.95
C PRO A 34 27.94 -13.11 17.04
N SER A 35 28.60 -12.92 15.89
CA SER A 35 29.96 -12.40 15.81
C SER A 35 30.08 -10.91 16.15
N CYS A 36 29.01 -10.13 15.97
CA CYS A 36 28.94 -8.75 16.44
C CYS A 36 28.59 -8.69 17.93
N ALA A 37 27.60 -9.48 18.36
CA ALA A 37 27.17 -9.56 19.75
C ALA A 37 28.31 -10.00 20.69
N ALA A 38 29.09 -11.00 20.30
CA ALA A 38 30.27 -11.46 21.05
C ALA A 38 31.35 -10.38 21.24
N ARG A 39 31.31 -9.32 20.43
CA ARG A 39 32.22 -8.17 20.48
C ARG A 39 31.55 -6.90 21.03
N GLY A 40 30.32 -7.00 21.54
CA GLY A 40 29.56 -5.86 22.03
C GLY A 40 29.23 -4.82 20.96
N ARG A 41 29.11 -5.23 19.68
CA ARG A 41 28.79 -4.34 18.55
C ARG A 41 27.35 -4.53 18.08
N VAL A 42 26.71 -3.43 17.69
CA VAL A 42 25.40 -3.42 17.04
C VAL A 42 25.63 -3.05 15.56
N PRO A 43 25.32 -3.93 14.60
CA PRO A 43 25.43 -3.62 13.18
C PRO A 43 24.30 -2.71 12.70
N ASP A 44 24.55 -1.93 11.64
CA ASP A 44 23.56 -1.04 11.03
C ASP A 44 22.44 -1.83 10.34
N GLY A 45 22.77 -3.03 9.84
CA GLY A 45 21.79 -3.97 9.31
C GLY A 45 22.27 -5.42 9.39
N GLN A 46 21.29 -6.32 9.32
CA GLN A 46 21.48 -7.75 9.53
C GLN A 46 20.70 -8.54 8.49
N LEU A 47 21.29 -9.67 8.09
CA LEU A 47 20.78 -10.54 7.06
C LEU A 47 20.55 -11.94 7.63
N LEU A 48 19.41 -12.52 7.28
CA LEU A 48 19.02 -13.89 7.56
C LEU A 48 19.27 -14.75 6.32
N CYS A 49 20.15 -15.74 6.42
CA CYS A 49 20.38 -16.72 5.37
C CYS A 49 19.13 -17.59 5.17
N LEU A 50 18.60 -17.63 3.93
CA LEU A 50 17.37 -18.36 3.61
C LEU A 50 17.56 -19.87 3.49
N THR A 51 18.80 -20.36 3.42
CA THR A 51 19.11 -21.79 3.37
C THR A 51 19.16 -22.43 4.76
N CYS A 52 19.67 -21.73 5.78
CA CYS A 52 19.94 -22.34 7.08
C CYS A 52 19.53 -21.51 8.31
N GLY A 53 19.08 -20.27 8.14
CA GLY A 53 18.68 -19.40 9.25
C GLY A 53 19.82 -18.69 9.97
N HIS A 54 21.05 -18.75 9.47
CA HIS A 54 22.17 -17.97 10.03
C HIS A 54 21.89 -16.46 9.96
N VAL A 55 22.24 -15.72 11.01
CA VAL A 55 22.15 -14.25 11.05
C VAL A 55 23.53 -13.61 11.03
N GLY A 56 23.82 -12.83 9.99
CA GLY A 56 25.07 -12.09 9.82
C GLY A 56 24.81 -10.58 9.70
N CYS A 57 25.79 -9.73 10.02
CA CYS A 57 25.71 -8.32 9.68
C CYS A 57 25.95 -8.13 8.17
N ASP A 58 25.30 -7.14 7.59
CA ASP A 58 25.48 -6.78 6.19
C ASP A 58 26.88 -6.21 5.89
N ASP A 59 27.13 -5.91 4.61
CA ASP A 59 28.42 -5.40 4.14
C ASP A 59 28.66 -3.91 4.47
N SER A 60 27.60 -3.17 4.83
CA SER A 60 27.73 -1.80 5.34
C SER A 60 28.29 -1.81 6.77
N SER A 61 28.11 -2.92 7.49
CA SER A 61 28.55 -3.09 8.87
C SER A 61 29.99 -3.64 8.94
N PRO A 62 30.85 -3.13 9.86
CA PRO A 62 32.20 -3.64 10.03
C PRO A 62 32.25 -5.14 10.39
N GLY A 63 32.70 -5.96 9.44
CA GLY A 63 32.88 -7.40 9.60
C GLY A 63 32.24 -8.25 8.50
N ALA A 64 31.26 -7.72 7.76
CA ALA A 64 30.63 -8.39 6.61
C ALA A 64 30.28 -9.88 6.87
N HIS A 65 29.73 -10.18 8.05
CA HIS A 65 29.59 -11.57 8.50
C HIS A 65 28.59 -12.37 7.67
N ALA A 66 27.63 -11.72 7.00
CA ALA A 66 26.73 -12.40 6.07
C ALA A 66 27.47 -12.85 4.79
N THR A 67 28.37 -12.03 4.26
CA THR A 67 29.24 -12.37 3.12
C THR A 67 30.24 -13.46 3.50
N ALA A 68 30.88 -13.34 4.65
CA ALA A 68 31.77 -14.39 5.16
C ALA A 68 31.03 -15.74 5.35
N HIS A 69 29.74 -15.70 5.74
CA HIS A 69 28.89 -16.89 5.81
C HIS A 69 28.62 -17.46 4.41
N PHE A 70 28.31 -16.64 3.42
CA PHE A 70 28.17 -17.07 2.02
C PHE A 70 29.44 -17.74 1.52
N ASP A 71 30.60 -17.09 1.64
CA ASP A 71 31.88 -17.62 1.16
C ASP A 71 32.22 -18.99 1.76
N ALA A 72 31.85 -19.20 3.03
CA ALA A 72 32.13 -20.44 3.75
C ALA A 72 31.12 -21.57 3.47
N SER A 73 29.85 -21.24 3.17
CA SER A 73 28.75 -22.21 3.10
C SER A 73 28.19 -22.44 1.69
N GLY A 74 28.44 -21.50 0.78
CA GLY A 74 27.78 -21.43 -0.53
C GLY A 74 26.29 -21.10 -0.45
N HIS A 75 25.76 -20.63 0.69
CA HIS A 75 24.34 -20.31 0.82
C HIS A 75 24.03 -18.98 0.12
N GLN A 76 23.38 -19.08 -1.03
CA GLN A 76 23.35 -18.04 -2.05
C GLN A 76 22.55 -16.80 -1.67
N VAL A 77 21.53 -16.93 -0.80
CA VAL A 77 20.56 -15.85 -0.56
C VAL A 77 20.38 -15.54 0.92
N ALA A 78 20.41 -14.26 1.25
CA ALA A 78 20.06 -13.76 2.57
C ALA A 78 19.10 -12.57 2.47
N ARG A 79 18.11 -12.51 3.36
CA ARG A 79 17.13 -11.41 3.43
C ARG A 79 17.41 -10.46 4.56
N ALA A 80 16.99 -9.20 4.43
CA ALA A 80 17.00 -8.26 5.55
C ALA A 80 16.18 -8.80 6.74
N LEU A 81 16.75 -8.64 7.94
CA LEU A 81 16.15 -9.02 9.21
C LEU A 81 15.68 -7.74 9.95
N GLY A 82 14.36 -7.55 10.05
CA GLY A 82 13.71 -6.36 10.62
C GLY A 82 12.30 -6.17 10.07
N SER A 83 11.46 -5.34 10.71
CA SER A 83 10.02 -5.25 10.40
C SER A 83 9.65 -4.25 9.28
N ASP A 84 10.62 -3.57 8.67
CA ASP A 84 10.36 -2.48 7.71
C ASP A 84 11.05 -2.66 6.35
N ARG A 85 11.94 -3.65 6.19
CA ARG A 85 12.73 -3.86 4.97
C ARG A 85 12.51 -5.27 4.42
N ALA A 86 11.57 -5.41 3.50
CA ALA A 86 11.39 -6.67 2.78
C ALA A 86 12.22 -6.65 1.48
N TRP A 87 13.50 -7.04 1.59
CA TRP A 87 14.38 -7.28 0.45
C TRP A 87 15.34 -8.44 0.76
N ALA A 88 15.86 -9.09 -0.29
CA ALA A 88 16.91 -10.08 -0.18
C ALA A 88 18.04 -9.82 -1.18
N TRP A 89 19.20 -10.41 -0.93
CA TRP A 89 20.37 -10.34 -1.78
C TRP A 89 20.80 -11.75 -2.17
N CYS A 90 20.99 -11.97 -3.47
CA CYS A 90 21.64 -13.16 -3.98
C CYS A 90 23.13 -12.85 -4.20
N TYR A 91 23.98 -13.50 -3.41
CA TYR A 91 25.43 -13.36 -3.50
C TYR A 91 26.01 -13.95 -4.79
N GLU A 92 25.47 -15.08 -5.24
CA GLU A 92 25.93 -15.77 -6.46
C GLU A 92 25.61 -14.96 -7.73
N ASP A 93 24.36 -14.48 -7.84
CA ASP A 93 23.89 -13.76 -9.02
C ASP A 93 24.18 -12.24 -8.95
N GLU A 94 24.59 -11.76 -7.77
CA GLU A 94 24.81 -10.35 -7.43
C GLU A 94 23.58 -9.47 -7.75
N VAL A 95 22.41 -9.86 -7.24
CA VAL A 95 21.15 -9.14 -7.45
C VAL A 95 20.36 -8.93 -6.18
N TYR A 96 19.71 -7.76 -6.10
CA TYR A 96 18.63 -7.53 -5.15
C TYR A 96 17.39 -8.29 -5.57
N LEU A 97 16.63 -8.75 -4.59
CA LEU A 97 15.39 -9.47 -4.75
C LEU A 97 14.30 -8.79 -3.93
N ASP A 98 13.13 -8.61 -4.54
CA ASP A 98 11.91 -8.20 -3.86
C ASP A 98 11.08 -9.43 -3.49
N PRO A 99 10.35 -9.42 -2.36
CA PRO A 99 9.35 -10.45 -2.11
C PRO A 99 8.33 -10.39 -3.25
N LEU A 100 8.07 -11.54 -3.86
CA LEU A 100 6.87 -11.72 -4.65
C LEU A 100 5.71 -11.66 -3.68
N ASP A 101 4.88 -10.63 -3.80
CA ASP A 101 3.57 -10.60 -3.18
C ASP A 101 2.82 -11.85 -3.67
N GLU A 102 2.74 -12.90 -2.84
CA GLU A 102 1.67 -13.88 -3.01
C GLU A 102 0.36 -13.08 -2.82
N PRO A 103 -0.60 -13.17 -3.76
CA PRO A 103 -1.89 -12.54 -3.54
C PRO A 103 -2.41 -13.08 -2.21
N VAL A 104 -2.50 -12.19 -1.22
CA VAL A 104 -3.13 -12.51 0.06
C VAL A 104 -4.50 -13.07 -0.31
N PRO A 105 -4.83 -14.32 0.05
CA PRO A 105 -6.14 -14.86 -0.26
C PRO A 105 -7.17 -13.84 0.23
N PRO A 106 -8.14 -13.45 -0.61
CA PRO A 106 -9.09 -12.41 -0.25
C PRO A 106 -9.64 -12.76 1.14
N PRO A 107 -9.68 -11.80 2.08
CA PRO A 107 -10.21 -12.09 3.39
C PRO A 107 -11.59 -12.71 3.23
N ALA A 108 -11.96 -13.59 4.17
CA ALA A 108 -13.26 -14.25 4.13
C ALA A 108 -14.35 -13.21 3.84
N PRO A 109 -15.29 -13.49 2.90
CA PRO A 109 -16.26 -12.52 2.44
C PRO A 109 -16.97 -11.91 3.65
N ARG A 110 -16.82 -10.59 3.82
CA ARG A 110 -17.48 -9.86 4.91
C ARG A 110 -18.99 -9.93 4.70
N SER A 111 -19.73 -9.86 5.81
CA SER A 111 -21.19 -9.80 5.76
C SER A 111 -21.62 -8.64 4.86
N PRO A 112 -22.59 -8.85 3.94
CA PRO A 112 -23.05 -7.78 3.09
C PRO A 112 -23.54 -6.57 3.89
N GLU A 113 -23.21 -5.37 3.44
CA GLU A 113 -23.65 -4.10 4.01
C GLU A 113 -24.55 -3.37 3.01
N SER A 114 -25.72 -2.89 3.43
CA SER A 114 -26.57 -2.03 2.60
C SER A 114 -26.18 -0.57 2.78
N VAL A 115 -26.03 0.17 1.68
CA VAL A 115 -25.79 1.62 1.73
C VAL A 115 -26.95 2.40 2.35
N TRP A 116 -28.12 1.79 2.46
CA TRP A 116 -29.31 2.38 3.07
C TRP A 116 -29.34 2.27 4.59
N ASP A 117 -28.51 1.40 5.16
CA ASP A 117 -28.34 1.26 6.61
C ASP A 117 -27.27 2.22 7.16
N TYR A 118 -26.53 2.90 6.29
CA TYR A 118 -25.56 3.91 6.68
C TYR A 118 -26.25 5.16 7.23
N PRO A 119 -25.67 5.80 8.26
CA PRO A 119 -26.30 6.94 8.91
C PRO A 119 -26.16 8.23 8.09
N ARG A 120 -27.02 9.18 8.42
CA ARG A 120 -26.86 10.61 8.11
C ARG A 120 -27.07 11.38 9.43
N PRO A 121 -26.10 12.15 9.94
CA PRO A 121 -24.81 12.52 9.31
C PRO A 121 -23.89 11.33 9.02
N PRO A 122 -22.99 11.43 8.02
CA PRO A 122 -22.10 10.33 7.65
C PRO A 122 -21.27 9.83 8.83
N ALA A 123 -21.13 8.51 8.97
CA ALA A 123 -20.24 7.93 9.95
C ALA A 123 -18.81 7.82 9.41
N VAL A 124 -17.85 8.01 10.31
CA VAL A 124 -16.42 7.79 10.07
C VAL A 124 -16.00 6.53 10.82
N ARG A 125 -15.32 5.61 10.14
CA ARG A 125 -14.85 4.34 10.71
C ARG A 125 -13.44 4.03 10.21
N GLU A 126 -12.57 3.63 11.11
CA GLU A 126 -11.26 3.07 10.74
C GLU A 126 -11.45 1.76 9.96
N ASP A 127 -10.57 1.51 9.00
CA ASP A 127 -10.56 0.30 8.20
C ASP A 127 -9.12 -0.17 7.97
N ASP A 128 -8.84 -1.39 8.42
CA ASP A 128 -7.52 -2.02 8.40
C ASP A 128 -7.24 -2.83 7.12
N ARG A 129 -8.24 -2.90 6.22
CA ARG A 129 -8.08 -3.55 4.93
C ARG A 129 -7.01 -2.84 4.11
N LEU A 130 -6.29 -3.62 3.30
CA LEU A 130 -5.37 -3.07 2.31
C LEU A 130 -6.17 -2.28 1.27
N VAL A 131 -5.96 -0.97 1.23
CA VAL A 131 -6.50 -0.07 0.19
C VAL A 131 -5.34 0.34 -0.71
N ARG A 132 -5.50 0.19 -2.02
CA ARG A 132 -4.47 0.54 -3.02
C ARG A 132 -5.08 1.30 -4.20
N VAL A 133 -4.38 2.32 -4.67
CA VAL A 133 -4.75 3.16 -5.82
C VAL A 133 -3.61 3.15 -6.83
N GLU A 134 -3.91 2.82 -8.08
CA GLU A 134 -2.96 2.79 -9.19
C GLU A 134 -3.37 3.74 -10.32
N CYS A 135 -2.38 4.41 -10.90
CA CYS A 135 -2.51 5.27 -12.06
C CYS A 135 -1.24 5.16 -12.92
N ALA A 136 -1.41 4.96 -14.23
CA ALA A 136 -0.33 4.79 -15.22
C ALA A 136 0.73 3.77 -14.77
N GLY A 137 0.28 2.61 -14.26
CA GLY A 137 1.15 1.54 -13.75
C GLY A 137 1.92 1.86 -12.47
N THR A 138 1.67 3.02 -11.84
CA THR A 138 2.30 3.45 -10.59
C THR A 138 1.31 3.37 -9.44
N VAL A 139 1.77 2.85 -8.29
CA VAL A 139 1.01 2.91 -7.03
C VAL A 139 1.07 4.32 -6.49
N VAL A 140 -0.06 5.03 -6.54
CA VAL A 140 -0.21 6.41 -6.05
C VAL A 140 -0.45 6.43 -4.54
N ALA A 141 -1.18 5.43 -4.02
CA ALA A 141 -1.45 5.30 -2.59
C ALA A 141 -1.62 3.83 -2.20
N GLU A 142 -1.13 3.44 -1.03
CA GLU A 142 -1.32 2.10 -0.47
C GLU A 142 -1.31 2.15 1.07
N THR A 143 -2.37 1.66 1.72
CA THR A 143 -2.50 1.74 3.19
C THR A 143 -3.26 0.57 3.80
N ARG A 144 -3.01 0.32 5.09
CA ARG A 144 -3.86 -0.48 6.01
C ARG A 144 -4.39 0.36 7.16
N ARG A 145 -4.39 1.68 7.00
CA ARG A 145 -4.80 2.68 8.01
C ARG A 145 -5.82 3.62 7.40
N ALA A 146 -6.65 3.10 6.51
CA ALA A 146 -7.67 3.89 5.86
C ALA A 146 -8.76 4.26 6.86
N VAL A 147 -9.44 5.36 6.55
CA VAL A 147 -10.68 5.74 7.21
C VAL A 147 -11.77 5.69 6.15
N ARG A 148 -12.80 4.87 6.37
CA ARG A 148 -13.98 4.84 5.50
C ARG A 148 -15.07 5.78 6.01
N VAL A 149 -15.67 6.52 5.08
CA VAL A 149 -16.87 7.33 5.32
C VAL A 149 -18.08 6.56 4.80
N LEU A 150 -19.07 6.39 5.67
CA LEU A 150 -20.32 5.69 5.40
C LEU A 150 -21.47 6.71 5.40
N GLU A 151 -22.15 6.83 4.27
CA GLU A 151 -23.25 7.80 4.11
C GLU A 151 -24.44 7.12 3.42
N THR A 152 -25.64 7.37 3.93
CA THR A 152 -26.89 6.82 3.36
C THR A 152 -26.91 6.97 1.84
N SER A 153 -27.27 5.89 1.13
CA SER A 153 -27.39 5.74 -0.33
C SER A 153 -26.11 5.81 -1.16
N HIS A 154 -24.93 5.92 -0.52
CA HIS A 154 -23.63 5.97 -1.20
C HIS A 154 -22.73 4.81 -0.73
N PRO A 155 -22.02 4.12 -1.64
CA PRO A 155 -20.93 3.23 -1.27
C PRO A 155 -19.87 3.94 -0.43
N PRO A 156 -19.11 3.22 0.41
CA PRO A 156 -18.07 3.82 1.23
C PRO A 156 -17.05 4.60 0.40
N VAL A 157 -16.53 5.67 0.96
CA VAL A 157 -15.33 6.35 0.43
C VAL A 157 -14.17 6.14 1.38
N PHE A 158 -13.03 5.73 0.85
CA PHE A 158 -11.81 5.51 1.63
C PHE A 158 -10.91 6.75 1.59
N TYR A 159 -10.54 7.22 2.78
CA TYR A 159 -9.59 8.30 3.02
C TYR A 159 -8.28 7.68 3.48
N ILE A 160 -7.20 8.03 2.80
CA ILE A 160 -5.86 7.49 2.98
C ILE A 160 -5.00 8.57 3.66
N PRO A 161 -4.26 8.22 4.73
CA PRO A 161 -3.42 9.19 5.42
C PRO A 161 -2.26 9.66 4.53
N PRO A 162 -1.80 10.92 4.67
CA PRO A 162 -0.81 11.52 3.77
C PRO A 162 0.51 10.74 3.68
N GLN A 163 0.95 10.09 4.76
CA GLN A 163 2.18 9.30 4.77
C GLN A 163 2.13 8.03 3.90
N ASP A 164 0.93 7.59 3.51
CA ASP A 164 0.68 6.41 2.68
C ASP A 164 0.29 6.81 1.24
N VAL A 165 0.44 8.09 0.90
CA VAL A 165 0.15 8.67 -0.41
C VAL A 165 1.43 9.28 -0.97
N ARG A 166 1.71 9.02 -2.26
CA ARG A 166 2.74 9.72 -3.03
C ARG A 166 2.30 11.15 -3.35
N THR A 167 2.32 12.01 -2.33
CA THR A 167 1.83 13.40 -2.42
C THR A 167 2.60 14.24 -3.44
N GLU A 168 3.81 13.86 -3.83
CA GLU A 168 4.58 14.44 -4.92
C GLU A 168 3.93 14.27 -6.30
N LEU A 169 2.97 13.34 -6.44
CA LEU A 169 2.17 13.13 -7.64
C LEU A 169 0.86 13.92 -7.63
N LEU A 170 0.56 14.65 -6.54
CA LEU A 170 -0.67 15.40 -6.35
C LEU A 170 -0.46 16.89 -6.55
N PHE A 171 -1.17 17.47 -7.51
CA PHE A 171 -1.11 18.88 -7.83
C PHE A 171 -2.47 19.55 -7.56
N PRO A 172 -2.52 20.76 -6.99
CA PRO A 172 -3.79 21.45 -6.79
C PRO A 172 -4.57 21.59 -8.11
N ALA A 173 -5.81 21.08 -8.13
CA ALA A 173 -6.64 21.12 -9.33
C ALA A 173 -7.12 22.56 -9.63
N VAL A 174 -7.31 22.85 -10.92
CA VAL A 174 -7.89 24.14 -11.36
C VAL A 174 -9.36 24.25 -10.96
N SER A 175 -10.11 23.13 -11.00
CA SER A 175 -11.47 23.07 -10.49
C SER A 175 -11.46 23.32 -8.98
N GLY A 176 -12.10 24.42 -8.58
CA GLY A 176 -12.07 24.93 -7.21
C GLY A 176 -12.71 24.04 -6.15
N ARG A 177 -12.64 24.52 -4.92
CA ARG A 177 -13.14 23.87 -3.70
C ARG A 177 -14.66 23.65 -3.78
N THR A 178 -15.13 22.47 -3.39
CA THR A 178 -16.56 22.24 -3.11
C THR A 178 -16.82 22.34 -1.61
N TRP A 179 -18.09 22.53 -1.25
CA TRP A 179 -18.50 22.61 0.14
C TRP A 179 -19.49 21.48 0.45
N CYS A 180 -19.19 20.74 1.51
CA CYS A 180 -20.05 19.72 2.10
C CYS A 180 -20.60 20.27 3.41
N GLU A 181 -21.90 20.11 3.63
CA GLU A 181 -22.58 20.60 4.84
C GLU A 181 -22.11 19.95 6.14
N TRP A 182 -21.52 18.76 6.04
CA TRP A 182 -21.00 18.01 7.19
C TRP A 182 -19.49 18.13 7.33
N LYS A 183 -18.75 18.03 6.22
CA LYS A 183 -17.29 17.85 6.23
C LYS A 183 -16.53 19.16 5.98
N GLY A 184 -17.23 20.24 5.64
CA GLY A 184 -16.62 21.52 5.31
C GLY A 184 -16.13 21.58 3.86
N SER A 185 -15.06 22.33 3.63
CA SER A 185 -14.59 22.65 2.28
C SER A 185 -13.55 21.64 1.76
N ALA A 186 -13.92 20.89 0.72
CA ALA A 186 -13.04 19.97 0.02
C ALA A 186 -12.07 20.74 -0.90
N GLN A 187 -10.84 20.25 -0.99
CA GLN A 187 -9.83 20.69 -1.94
C GLN A 187 -9.57 19.55 -2.94
N TYR A 188 -9.58 19.85 -4.24
CA TYR A 188 -9.32 18.87 -5.29
C TYR A 188 -7.86 18.88 -5.73
N TRP A 189 -7.43 17.71 -6.21
CA TRP A 189 -6.07 17.44 -6.67
C TRP A 189 -6.12 16.68 -7.98
N ASP A 190 -5.25 17.09 -8.91
CA ASP A 190 -4.90 16.36 -10.10
C ASP A 190 -3.84 15.30 -9.72
N VAL A 191 -3.97 14.09 -10.25
CA VAL A 191 -2.94 13.04 -10.13
C VAL A 191 -2.12 13.03 -11.41
N ILE A 192 -0.82 13.30 -11.30
CA ILE A 192 0.09 13.38 -12.45
C ILE A 192 1.17 12.31 -12.31
N VAL A 193 1.25 11.39 -13.26
CA VAL A 193 2.23 10.30 -13.32
C VAL A 193 2.90 10.32 -14.69
N GLY A 194 4.15 10.79 -14.76
CA GLY A 194 4.81 11.01 -16.05
C GLY A 194 4.02 12.03 -16.90
N ASP A 195 3.61 11.62 -18.09
CA ASP A 195 2.81 12.44 -19.02
C ASP A 195 1.29 12.26 -18.82
N ASP A 196 0.86 11.33 -17.96
CA ASP A 196 -0.56 11.08 -17.66
C ASP A 196 -1.09 12.02 -16.57
N ALA A 197 -2.13 12.79 -16.89
CA ALA A 197 -2.80 13.68 -15.96
C ALA A 197 -4.27 13.28 -15.73
N ARG A 198 -4.63 12.96 -14.49
CA ARG A 198 -6.02 12.69 -14.05
C ARG A 198 -6.56 13.90 -13.30
N VAL A 199 -7.33 14.72 -14.02
CA VAL A 199 -7.84 15.99 -13.50
C VAL A 199 -8.89 15.77 -12.39
N GLY A 200 -8.74 16.49 -11.28
CA GLY A 200 -9.64 16.48 -10.12
C GLY A 200 -9.90 15.09 -9.55
N ALA A 201 -8.93 14.19 -9.69
CA ALA A 201 -9.14 12.78 -9.45
C ALA A 201 -8.96 12.38 -7.97
N ALA A 202 -8.45 13.29 -7.14
CA ALA A 202 -8.44 13.16 -5.70
C ALA A 202 -9.00 14.41 -5.01
N TRP A 203 -9.39 14.27 -3.75
CA TRP A 203 -9.76 15.38 -2.89
C TRP A 203 -9.34 15.15 -1.44
N SER A 204 -9.26 16.23 -0.67
CA SER A 204 -8.98 16.19 0.76
C SER A 204 -9.79 17.24 1.52
N TYR A 205 -9.97 17.01 2.82
CA TYR A 205 -10.52 18.01 3.74
C TYR A 205 -9.39 18.51 4.64
N PRO A 206 -8.76 19.66 4.33
CA PRO A 206 -7.63 20.16 5.13
C PRO A 206 -8.08 20.72 6.49
N ARG A 207 -9.34 21.17 6.59
CA ARG A 207 -9.96 21.69 7.81
C ARG A 207 -11.41 21.20 7.89
N PRO A 208 -11.63 19.93 8.23
CA PRO A 208 -12.98 19.40 8.39
C PRO A 208 -13.64 19.95 9.66
N GLU A 209 -14.97 19.83 9.73
CA GLU A 209 -15.73 20.11 10.96
C GLU A 209 -15.30 19.19 12.11
N PRO A 210 -15.52 19.56 13.39
CA PRO A 210 -15.02 18.84 14.56
C PRO A 210 -15.30 17.32 14.58
N GLU A 211 -16.50 16.92 14.15
CA GLU A 211 -16.92 15.49 14.09
C GLU A 211 -16.18 14.68 13.02
N TYR A 212 -15.50 15.35 12.07
CA TYR A 212 -14.80 14.75 10.93
C TYR A 212 -13.30 14.99 10.95
N THR A 213 -12.74 15.41 12.10
CA THR A 213 -11.30 15.68 12.28
C THR A 213 -10.38 14.50 11.95
N ALA A 214 -10.88 13.27 12.03
CA ALA A 214 -10.17 12.08 11.56
C ALA A 214 -9.83 12.09 10.05
N LEU A 215 -10.51 12.93 9.25
CA LEU A 215 -10.24 13.10 7.81
C LEU A 215 -9.23 14.21 7.52
N ALA A 216 -8.74 14.93 8.53
CA ALA A 216 -7.94 16.13 8.35
C ALA A 216 -6.65 15.82 7.57
N GLY A 217 -6.55 16.35 6.36
CA GLY A 217 -5.39 16.16 5.48
C GLY A 217 -5.29 14.76 4.85
N PHE A 218 -6.28 13.88 5.04
CA PHE A 218 -6.34 12.60 4.33
C PHE A 218 -6.85 12.82 2.90
N TYR A 219 -6.47 11.91 2.01
CA TYR A 219 -6.84 11.97 0.59
C TYR A 219 -7.81 10.85 0.24
N ALA A 220 -8.86 11.19 -0.52
CA ALA A 220 -9.73 10.23 -1.18
C ALA A 220 -9.57 10.37 -2.71
N PHE A 221 -9.83 9.28 -3.42
CA PHE A 221 -9.67 9.20 -4.87
C PHE A 221 -10.98 8.76 -5.53
N TYR A 222 -11.27 9.30 -6.72
CA TYR A 222 -12.38 8.86 -7.56
C TYR A 222 -11.97 7.58 -8.30
N PRO A 223 -12.57 6.40 -8.01
CA PRO A 223 -12.21 5.17 -8.72
C PRO A 223 -12.44 5.28 -10.24
N SER A 224 -13.44 6.06 -10.67
CA SER A 224 -13.75 6.29 -12.09
C SER A 224 -12.66 7.03 -12.86
N ARG A 225 -11.69 7.65 -12.17
CA ARG A 225 -10.58 8.41 -12.78
C ARG A 225 -9.22 7.75 -12.60
N MET A 226 -9.17 6.64 -11.85
CA MET A 226 -7.96 5.84 -11.62
C MET A 226 -7.96 4.62 -12.55
N ASP A 227 -6.80 4.00 -12.74
CA ASP A 227 -6.75 2.76 -13.53
C ASP A 227 -7.24 1.58 -12.71
N ARG A 228 -6.90 1.57 -11.42
CA ARG A 228 -7.28 0.50 -10.52
C ARG A 228 -7.34 0.97 -9.08
N CYS A 229 -8.46 0.67 -8.44
CA CYS A 229 -8.62 0.80 -7.00
C CYS A 229 -8.90 -0.58 -6.43
N VAL A 230 -8.23 -0.93 -5.33
CA VAL A 230 -8.35 -2.25 -4.69
C VAL A 230 -8.62 -2.08 -3.21
N VAL A 231 -9.53 -2.88 -2.67
CA VAL A 231 -9.79 -3.02 -1.22
C VAL A 231 -9.71 -4.50 -0.88
N ALA A 232 -8.81 -4.86 0.05
CA ALA A 232 -8.61 -6.24 0.49
C ALA A 232 -8.35 -7.24 -0.66
N GLY A 233 -7.65 -6.79 -1.71
CA GLY A 233 -7.38 -7.61 -2.90
C GLY A 233 -8.52 -7.67 -3.92
N GLU A 234 -9.69 -7.13 -3.59
CA GLU A 234 -10.82 -7.00 -4.51
C GLU A 234 -10.75 -5.68 -5.29
N GLU A 235 -10.93 -5.76 -6.61
CA GLU A 235 -11.02 -4.58 -7.47
C GLU A 235 -12.36 -3.86 -7.29
N VAL A 236 -12.27 -2.54 -7.14
CA VAL A 236 -13.39 -1.67 -6.83
C VAL A 236 -14.12 -1.29 -8.11
N THR A 237 -15.44 -1.46 -8.11
CA THR A 237 -16.31 -0.82 -9.11
C THR A 237 -16.62 0.61 -8.67
N ALA A 238 -16.45 1.58 -9.56
CA ALA A 238 -16.79 2.97 -9.28
C ALA A 238 -18.30 3.14 -9.13
N GLN A 239 -18.74 3.90 -8.12
CA GLN A 239 -20.10 4.41 -8.08
C GLN A 239 -20.39 5.22 -9.35
N GLU A 240 -21.54 4.98 -9.96
CA GLU A 240 -21.94 5.72 -11.17
C GLU A 240 -22.10 7.22 -10.87
N GLY A 241 -21.61 8.06 -11.78
CA GLY A 241 -21.59 9.52 -11.63
C GLY A 241 -20.30 10.06 -10.99
N ASP A 242 -19.95 11.29 -11.35
CA ASP A 242 -18.62 11.86 -11.06
C ASP A 242 -18.55 12.73 -9.80
N PHE A 243 -19.61 12.73 -8.99
CA PHE A 243 -19.70 13.61 -7.82
C PHE A 243 -19.28 12.93 -6.52
N TYR A 244 -19.77 11.71 -6.26
CA TYR A 244 -19.70 11.07 -4.94
C TYR A 244 -18.45 10.23 -4.69
N GLY A 245 -17.89 9.62 -5.74
CA GLY A 245 -16.63 8.86 -5.66
C GLY A 245 -16.70 7.62 -4.77
N GLY A 246 -17.87 6.98 -4.63
CA GLY A 246 -18.05 5.76 -3.84
C GLY A 246 -17.33 4.55 -4.42
N TRP A 247 -16.86 3.68 -3.52
CA TRP A 247 -16.09 2.46 -3.81
C TRP A 247 -16.99 1.24 -3.60
N ILE A 248 -17.36 0.53 -4.66
CA ILE A 248 -18.22 -0.66 -4.60
C ILE A 248 -17.36 -1.93 -4.67
N THR A 249 -17.42 -2.71 -3.59
CA THR A 249 -16.90 -4.07 -3.50
C THR A 249 -18.05 -5.06 -3.33
N SER A 250 -17.75 -6.35 -3.38
CA SER A 250 -18.70 -7.46 -3.48
C SER A 250 -19.55 -7.65 -2.24
N GLU A 251 -19.25 -7.01 -1.11
CA GLU A 251 -20.08 -6.97 0.09
C GLU A 251 -21.05 -5.77 0.10
N ILE A 252 -20.79 -4.72 -0.68
CA ILE A 252 -21.61 -3.50 -0.66
C ILE A 252 -22.88 -3.72 -1.49
N ARG A 253 -24.04 -3.42 -0.91
CA ARG A 253 -25.36 -3.62 -1.52
C ARG A 253 -26.05 -2.29 -1.72
N GLY A 254 -26.53 -2.12 -2.96
CA GLY A 254 -27.31 -0.97 -3.37
C GLY A 254 -28.81 -1.13 -3.09
N PRO A 255 -29.65 -0.38 -3.82
CA PRO A 255 -29.30 0.44 -4.98
C PRO A 255 -28.45 1.68 -4.60
N PHE A 256 -27.65 2.19 -5.54
CA PHE A 256 -26.72 3.30 -5.32
C PHE A 256 -27.22 4.57 -5.99
N LYS A 257 -27.11 5.72 -5.31
CA LYS A 257 -27.33 7.03 -5.93
C LYS A 257 -26.23 7.32 -6.96
N GLY A 258 -26.53 8.10 -8.00
CA GLY A 258 -25.53 8.64 -8.93
C GLY A 258 -25.88 8.47 -10.42
N ALA A 259 -26.59 7.39 -10.77
CA ALA A 259 -27.12 7.18 -12.11
C ALA A 259 -28.23 8.21 -12.46
N PRO A 260 -28.49 8.50 -13.75
CA PRO A 260 -29.62 9.33 -14.16
C PRO A 260 -30.96 8.83 -13.59
N GLY A 261 -31.74 9.73 -12.97
CA GLY A 261 -33.03 9.40 -12.36
C GLY A 261 -32.98 9.14 -10.85
N THR A 262 -31.80 9.16 -10.23
CA THR A 262 -31.62 8.96 -8.78
C THR A 262 -31.55 10.27 -7.97
N GLN A 263 -31.85 11.42 -8.58
CA GLN A 263 -31.64 12.73 -7.95
C GLN A 263 -32.52 12.96 -6.70
N LEU A 264 -33.69 12.32 -6.65
CA LEU A 264 -34.67 12.44 -5.56
C LEU A 264 -34.51 11.36 -4.46
N TRP A 265 -33.48 10.53 -4.55
CA TRP A 265 -33.15 9.52 -3.54
C TRP A 265 -32.44 10.14 -2.33
#